data_AF-A0A5C7LM71-F1
#
_entry.id   AF-A0A5C7LM71-F1
#
_cell.length_a   1.000
_cell.length_b   1.000
_cell.length_c   1.000
_cell.angle_alpha   90.00
_cell.angle_beta   90.00
_cell.angle_gamma   90.00
#
_symmetry.space_group_name_H-M   'P 1'
#
loop_
_entity.id
_entity.type
_entity.pdbx_description
1 polymer ?
#
loop_
_entity_poly.entity_id
_entity_poly.type
_entity_poly.pdbx_seq_one_letter_code
_entity_poly.pdbx_strand_id
1 'polypeptide(L)'
;MARFIETPRPTSFGLFDSDPAFQRDADSMVTYVKRKAGEDILSTELTKKEIWNCFEEATRQFNAWVIEYQTKSNLASLLGTPTGSWDSNTNQNTINLTNTYIAPNLEFLDRLAEPYANIIGFGSTQNSFSGSIAMEVGRQDYDLFTELKDDNGNTLYSMLSGSGGKMRVFEVFHFAPIQYLFNSSFGTNFGNTAGVGIPIGAYNSDTRFHILPLYEDVLRAGQLKLASKVRRSHYTYKISGRNIRFFPVPSSIIPGVNDKVWIRVGFQAQVNGAFIDLGVSSSLSGSAGSAGASGFSGMASGASNPANIPFGLVSYATLNQWAKNWIARMTFALSLEIMGRIRRKLKRIPIPNAEVELDGGEIVTEAREDQKSLMEELKEKLESLSYDKLQEMEAQKAENLMKQLSFLPMPPTHAIKMF
;
A
#
# COMPACT_ATOMS: atom_id res chain seq x y z
N MET A 1 8.01 5.32 53.38
CA MET A 1 8.51 6.03 52.19
C MET A 1 7.41 5.93 51.14
N ALA A 2 6.90 7.05 50.61
CA ALA A 2 5.80 7.03 49.64
C ALA A 2 6.18 6.20 48.40
N ARG A 3 5.26 5.34 47.97
CA ARG A 3 5.35 4.53 46.74
C ARG A 3 4.85 5.33 45.54
N PHE A 4 5.20 4.88 44.34
CA PHE A 4 4.74 5.51 43.09
C PHE A 4 3.21 5.71 43.06
N ILE A 5 2.46 4.67 43.42
CA ILE A 5 0.98 4.66 43.40
C ILE A 5 0.33 5.60 44.43
N GLU A 6 1.02 5.88 45.54
CA GLU A 6 0.53 6.74 46.62
C GLU A 6 0.81 8.23 46.33
N THR A 7 1.62 8.51 45.31
CA THR A 7 2.04 9.87 44.97
C THR A 7 1.11 10.45 43.90
N PRO A 8 0.44 11.58 44.13
CA PRO A 8 -0.35 12.23 43.09
C PRO A 8 0.58 12.82 42.03
N ARG A 9 0.31 12.50 40.75
CA ARG A 9 1.11 12.91 39.58
C ARG A 9 2.61 12.60 39.78
N PRO A 10 2.97 11.31 39.85
CA PRO A 10 4.34 10.89 40.11
C PRO A 10 5.28 11.26 38.96
N THR A 11 4.76 11.33 37.73
CA THR A 11 5.49 11.75 36.54
C THR A 11 4.93 13.06 35.95
N SER A 12 5.72 13.70 35.08
CA SER A 12 5.38 15.01 34.49
C SER A 12 4.32 14.93 33.39
N PHE A 13 4.40 13.93 32.51
CA PHE A 13 3.47 13.78 31.39
C PHE A 13 2.31 12.82 31.72
N GLY A 14 2.52 11.88 32.65
CA GLY A 14 1.49 10.93 33.08
C GLY A 14 1.11 9.91 32.01
N LEU A 15 1.98 9.65 31.02
CA LEU A 15 1.68 8.78 29.88
C LEU A 15 1.56 7.30 30.29
N PHE A 16 2.34 6.89 31.29
CA PHE A 16 2.41 5.51 31.77
C PHE A 16 1.93 5.35 33.22
N ASP A 17 1.38 6.41 33.82
CA ASP A 17 0.98 6.41 35.23
C ASP A 17 -0.13 5.39 35.54
N SER A 18 -0.97 5.06 34.56
CA SER A 18 -2.04 4.07 34.69
C SER A 18 -1.59 2.62 34.48
N ASP A 19 -0.37 2.38 33.95
CA ASP A 19 0.12 1.02 33.67
C ASP A 19 0.66 0.35 34.95
N PRO A 20 0.05 -0.76 35.43
CA PRO A 20 0.49 -1.44 36.66
C PRO A 20 1.92 -1.98 36.59
N ALA A 21 2.38 -2.37 35.39
CA ALA A 21 3.73 -2.89 35.20
C ALA A 21 4.77 -1.77 35.35
N PHE A 22 4.45 -0.57 34.84
CA PHE A 22 5.29 0.62 34.99
C PHE A 22 5.36 1.05 36.45
N GLN A 23 4.22 1.08 37.17
CA GLN A 23 4.17 1.43 38.59
C GLN A 23 5.06 0.53 39.46
N ARG A 24 5.03 -0.79 39.22
CA ARG A 24 5.85 -1.76 39.96
C ARG A 24 7.34 -1.57 39.68
N ASP A 25 7.70 -1.38 38.42
CA ASP A 25 9.10 -1.27 38.01
C ASP A 25 9.67 0.14 38.33
N ALA A 26 8.82 1.17 38.51
CA ALA A 26 9.23 2.52 38.90
C ALA A 26 9.86 2.59 40.32
N ASP A 27 9.30 1.87 41.30
CA ASP A 27 9.86 1.84 42.66
C ASP A 27 11.19 1.06 42.72
N SER A 28 11.33 0.00 41.92
CA SER A 28 12.58 -0.75 41.80
C SER A 28 13.65 0.04 41.04
N MET A 29 13.26 0.84 40.05
CA MET A 29 14.15 1.76 39.32
C MET A 29 14.78 2.80 40.25
N VAL A 30 14.03 3.34 41.21
CA VAL A 30 14.57 4.26 42.23
C VAL A 30 15.68 3.58 43.01
N THR A 31 15.50 2.33 43.42
CA THR A 31 16.53 1.58 44.16
C THR A 31 17.74 1.29 43.27
N TYR A 32 17.53 0.93 42.00
CA TYR A 32 18.60 0.70 41.04
C TYR A 32 19.46 1.95 40.80
N VAL A 33 18.83 3.09 40.50
CA VAL A 33 19.54 4.37 40.25
C VAL A 33 20.31 4.81 41.49
N LYS A 34 19.67 4.81 42.67
CA LYS A 34 20.29 5.24 43.93
C LYS A 34 21.49 4.37 44.30
N ARG A 35 21.37 3.03 44.19
CA ARG A 35 22.49 2.12 44.46
C ARG A 35 23.64 2.32 43.48
N LYS A 36 23.34 2.47 42.18
CA LYS A 36 24.36 2.65 41.15
C LYS A 36 25.06 4.01 41.25
N ALA A 37 24.37 5.03 41.76
CA ALA A 37 24.94 6.34 42.06
C ALA A 37 25.72 6.41 43.41
N GLY A 38 25.82 5.30 44.15
CA GLY A 38 26.61 5.22 45.38
C GLY A 38 25.88 5.66 46.67
N GLU A 39 24.54 5.68 46.66
CA GLU A 39 23.74 6.11 47.84
C GLU A 39 23.94 5.26 49.09
N ASP A 40 24.46 4.04 48.94
CA ASP A 40 24.74 3.14 50.07
C ASP A 40 25.81 3.70 51.03
N ILE A 41 26.64 4.63 50.56
CA ILE A 41 27.72 5.26 51.34
C ILE A 41 27.37 6.72 51.67
N LEU A 42 26.89 7.49 50.69
CA LEU A 42 26.54 8.90 50.85
C LEU A 42 25.22 9.21 50.14
N SER A 43 24.29 9.88 50.84
CA SER A 43 22.98 10.24 50.27
C SER A 43 23.11 11.00 48.96
N THR A 44 22.41 10.55 47.92
CA THR A 44 22.34 11.28 46.64
C THR A 44 21.29 12.39 46.72
N GLU A 45 21.51 13.46 45.96
CA GLU A 45 20.65 14.66 45.92
C GLU A 45 19.35 14.42 45.12
N LEU A 46 19.21 13.25 44.48
CA LEU A 46 18.08 12.92 43.59
C LEU A 46 16.83 12.58 44.38
N THR A 47 15.74 13.26 44.05
CA THR A 47 14.41 12.95 44.56
C THR A 47 13.77 11.82 43.77
N LYS A 48 12.84 11.08 44.39
CA LYS A 48 12.11 10.00 43.71
C LYS A 48 11.33 10.48 42.48
N LYS A 49 10.72 11.67 42.57
CA LYS A 49 9.95 12.27 41.47
C LYS A 49 10.83 12.57 40.26
N GLU A 50 12.06 13.04 40.48
CA GLU A 50 13.01 13.25 39.38
C GLU A 50 13.39 11.93 38.71
N ILE A 51 13.61 10.87 39.48
CA ILE A 51 13.92 9.54 38.92
C ILE A 51 12.72 8.98 38.14
N TRP A 52 11.50 9.14 38.65
CA TRP A 52 10.28 8.72 37.95
C TRP A 52 10.07 9.51 36.65
N ASN A 53 10.37 10.81 36.63
CA ASN A 53 10.35 11.62 35.41
C ASN A 53 11.40 11.13 34.39
N CYS A 54 12.63 10.84 34.82
CA CYS A 54 13.66 10.27 33.93
C CYS A 54 13.23 8.92 33.36
N PHE A 55 12.51 8.11 34.14
CA PHE A 55 12.03 6.80 33.70
C PHE A 55 10.92 6.92 32.65
N GLU A 56 9.98 7.85 32.85
CA GLU A 56 8.96 8.21 31.86
C GLU A 56 9.62 8.72 30.57
N GLU A 57 10.60 9.64 30.70
CA GLU A 57 11.31 10.20 29.56
C GLU A 57 12.07 9.12 28.78
N ALA A 58 12.82 8.24 29.44
CA ALA A 58 13.53 7.13 28.81
C ALA A 58 12.58 6.19 28.05
N THR A 59 11.42 5.88 28.64
CA THR A 59 10.40 5.02 28.02
C THR A 59 9.79 5.70 26.79
N ARG A 60 9.54 7.02 26.86
CA ARG A 60 9.05 7.82 25.73
C ARG A 60 10.06 7.88 24.58
N GLN A 61 11.34 8.04 24.89
CA GLN A 61 12.41 8.05 23.89
C GLN A 61 12.51 6.67 23.20
N PHE A 62 12.50 5.57 23.98
CA PHE A 62 12.45 4.22 23.41
C PHE A 62 11.27 4.04 22.46
N ASN A 63 10.07 4.46 22.88
CA ASN A 63 8.86 4.40 22.09
C ASN A 63 8.99 5.18 20.77
N ALA A 64 9.56 6.39 20.80
CA ALA A 64 9.75 7.20 19.60
C ALA A 64 10.65 6.48 18.57
N TRP A 65 11.77 5.89 19.02
CA TRP A 65 12.65 5.12 18.14
C TRP A 65 11.96 3.89 17.56
N VAL A 66 11.24 3.12 18.38
CA VAL A 66 10.51 1.94 17.89
C VAL A 66 9.50 2.32 16.82
N ILE A 67 8.71 3.38 17.05
CA ILE A 67 7.72 3.86 16.09
C ILE A 67 8.39 4.35 14.81
N GLU A 68 9.50 5.07 14.90
CA GLU A 68 10.25 5.54 13.72
C GLU A 68 10.69 4.38 12.83
N TYR A 69 11.29 3.34 13.43
CA TYR A 69 11.76 2.18 12.69
C TYR A 69 10.62 1.29 12.17
N GLN A 70 9.57 1.08 12.98
CA GLN A 70 8.36 0.39 12.52
C GLN A 70 7.69 1.14 11.37
N THR A 71 7.68 2.47 11.43
CA THR A 71 7.19 3.32 10.34
C THR A 71 8.06 3.17 9.12
N LYS A 72 9.39 3.27 9.23
CA LYS A 72 10.31 3.09 8.11
C LYS A 72 10.08 1.76 7.39
N SER A 73 9.87 0.68 8.14
CA SER A 73 9.67 -0.66 7.55
C SER A 73 8.25 -0.94 7.04
N ASN A 74 7.21 -0.27 7.56
CA ASN A 74 5.82 -0.54 7.19
C ASN A 74 5.14 0.59 6.42
N LEU A 75 5.82 1.73 6.19
CA LEU A 75 5.21 2.92 5.60
C LEU A 75 4.48 2.60 4.31
N ALA A 76 5.11 1.85 3.40
CA ALA A 76 4.50 1.48 2.13
C ALA A 76 3.15 0.76 2.31
N SER A 77 3.04 -0.15 3.28
CA SER A 77 1.79 -0.90 3.55
C SER A 77 0.72 -0.05 4.25
N LEU A 78 1.15 0.96 5.01
CA LEU A 78 0.27 1.80 5.84
C LEU A 78 -0.23 3.06 5.14
N LEU A 79 0.33 3.45 4.01
CA LEU A 79 -0.10 4.63 3.27
C LEU A 79 -1.56 4.49 2.80
N GLY A 80 -2.39 5.46 3.16
CA GLY A 80 -3.83 5.48 2.89
C GLY A 80 -4.67 4.55 3.78
N THR A 81 -4.10 3.97 4.85
CA THR A 81 -4.89 3.37 5.94
C THR A 81 -5.54 4.48 6.79
N PRO A 82 -6.62 4.21 7.55
CA PRO A 82 -7.21 5.20 8.43
C PRO A 82 -6.20 5.79 9.41
N THR A 83 -6.24 7.11 9.62
CA THR A 83 -5.34 7.78 10.57
C THR A 83 -5.66 7.35 12.01
N GLY A 84 -4.66 7.41 12.90
CA GLY A 84 -4.87 7.16 14.32
C GLY A 84 -5.94 8.08 14.90
N SER A 85 -7.00 7.51 15.48
CA SER A 85 -8.03 8.28 16.17
C SER A 85 -7.67 8.40 17.66
N TRP A 86 -7.50 9.63 18.14
CA TRP A 86 -7.20 9.93 19.53
C TRP A 86 -8.48 9.89 20.38
N ASP A 87 -8.50 9.07 21.43
CA ASP A 87 -9.56 9.11 22.45
C ASP A 87 -9.19 10.11 23.54
N SER A 88 -10.00 11.17 23.67
CA SER A 88 -9.81 12.24 24.66
C SER A 88 -10.01 11.80 26.11
N ASN A 89 -10.63 10.63 26.34
CA ASN A 89 -10.93 10.16 27.70
C ASN A 89 -9.79 9.31 28.26
N THR A 90 -9.19 8.46 27.43
CA THR A 90 -8.08 7.57 27.82
C THR A 90 -6.71 8.17 27.52
N ASN A 91 -6.64 9.27 26.76
CA ASN A 91 -5.40 9.85 26.23
C ASN A 91 -4.56 8.81 25.47
N GLN A 92 -5.24 7.91 24.77
CA GLN A 92 -4.63 6.85 23.99
C GLN A 92 -5.23 6.83 22.58
N ASN A 93 -4.46 6.28 21.63
CA ASN A 93 -4.98 6.05 20.28
C ASN A 93 -5.95 4.86 20.32
N THR A 94 -7.17 5.08 19.83
CA THR A 94 -8.22 4.05 19.67
C THR A 94 -7.76 2.94 18.72
N ILE A 95 -6.96 3.30 17.72
CA ILE A 95 -6.28 2.35 16.82
C ILE A 95 -4.79 2.48 17.08
N ASN A 96 -4.19 1.43 17.64
CA ASN A 96 -2.77 1.37 17.95
C ASN A 96 -2.17 0.11 17.31
N LEU A 97 -1.44 0.28 16.21
CA LEU A 97 -0.80 -0.83 15.49
C LEU A 97 0.62 -1.16 15.99
N THR A 98 1.11 -0.47 17.01
CA THR A 98 2.50 -0.59 17.47
C THR A 98 2.85 -1.99 17.98
N ASN A 99 1.86 -2.71 18.53
CA ASN A 99 2.02 -4.09 19.03
C ASN A 99 1.43 -5.16 18.10
N THR A 100 0.99 -4.78 16.90
CA THR A 100 0.36 -5.72 15.95
C THR A 100 1.24 -5.90 14.73
N TYR A 101 1.35 -7.14 14.26
CA TYR A 101 2.03 -7.41 13.00
C TYR A 101 1.23 -6.83 11.83
N ILE A 102 1.89 -6.00 11.02
CA ILE A 102 1.34 -5.45 9.79
C ILE A 102 1.75 -6.39 8.65
N ALA A 103 0.78 -7.05 8.05
CA ALA A 103 1.04 -7.85 6.87
C ALA A 103 1.46 -6.94 5.70
N PRO A 104 2.57 -7.24 4.99
CA PRO A 104 2.93 -6.49 3.81
C PRO A 104 1.84 -6.70 2.74
N ASN A 105 1.34 -5.60 2.19
CA ASN A 105 0.40 -5.62 1.07
C ASN A 105 1.08 -5.01 -0.18
N LEU A 106 0.53 -5.32 -1.35
CA LEU A 106 0.97 -4.74 -2.63
C LEU A 106 0.12 -3.54 -3.05
N GLU A 107 -0.74 -3.05 -2.15
CA GLU A 107 -1.70 -1.98 -2.40
C GLU A 107 -1.00 -0.68 -2.84
N PHE A 108 0.11 -0.33 -2.22
CA PHE A 108 0.86 0.87 -2.59
C PHE A 108 1.45 0.76 -4.01
N LEU A 109 1.95 -0.42 -4.38
CA LEU A 109 2.43 -0.67 -5.74
C LEU A 109 1.28 -0.60 -6.75
N ASP A 110 0.12 -1.16 -6.39
CA ASP A 110 -1.07 -1.13 -7.24
C ASP A 110 -1.55 0.32 -7.45
N ARG A 111 -1.60 1.13 -6.40
CA ARG A 111 -1.90 2.58 -6.48
C ARG A 111 -0.89 3.35 -7.33
N LEU A 112 0.38 2.99 -7.30
CA LEU A 112 1.40 3.57 -8.18
C LEU A 112 1.25 3.12 -9.64
N ALA A 113 0.79 1.89 -9.88
CA ALA A 113 0.51 1.36 -11.21
C ALA A 113 -0.82 1.86 -11.78
N GLU A 114 -1.76 2.25 -10.93
CA GLU A 114 -3.09 2.72 -11.29
C GLU A 114 -3.12 3.87 -12.33
N PRO A 115 -2.30 4.94 -12.24
CA PRO A 115 -2.27 5.96 -13.30
C PRO A 115 -1.86 5.39 -14.66
N TYR A 116 -1.00 4.37 -14.70
CA TYR A 116 -0.65 3.68 -15.94
C TYR A 116 -1.81 2.83 -16.46
N ALA A 117 -2.48 2.08 -15.57
CA ALA A 117 -3.69 1.33 -15.91
C ALA A 117 -4.82 2.25 -16.42
N ASN A 118 -4.99 3.43 -15.82
CA ASN A 118 -5.92 4.48 -16.22
C ASN A 118 -5.60 5.06 -17.62
N ILE A 119 -4.32 5.08 -18.02
CA ILE A 119 -3.91 5.50 -19.36
C ILE A 119 -4.27 4.45 -20.41
N ILE A 120 -4.14 3.17 -20.06
CA ILE A 120 -4.38 2.04 -20.96
C ILE A 120 -5.87 1.66 -21.01
N GLY A 121 -6.63 1.93 -19.94
CA GLY A 121 -8.06 1.61 -19.83
C GLY A 121 -8.36 0.16 -19.48
N PHE A 122 -7.36 -0.62 -19.06
CA PHE A 122 -7.52 -2.01 -18.63
C PHE A 122 -6.98 -2.19 -17.22
N GLY A 123 -7.72 -2.92 -16.38
CA GLY A 123 -7.31 -3.19 -14.99
C GLY A 123 -7.26 -1.94 -14.10
N SER A 124 -7.98 -0.89 -14.49
CA SER A 124 -8.06 0.37 -13.76
C SER A 124 -9.31 0.39 -12.87
N THR A 125 -9.27 1.20 -11.82
CA THR A 125 -10.39 1.48 -10.90
C THR A 125 -11.48 2.35 -11.54
N GLN A 126 -11.14 3.06 -12.62
CA GLN A 126 -12.04 3.96 -13.31
C GLN A 126 -12.87 3.19 -14.32
N ASN A 127 -14.17 3.43 -14.31
CA ASN A 127 -15.06 2.82 -15.29
C ASN A 127 -14.74 3.35 -16.70
N SER A 128 -14.61 2.41 -17.63
CA SER A 128 -14.62 2.71 -19.06
C SER A 128 -16.02 2.60 -19.60
N PHE A 129 -16.43 3.53 -20.45
CA PHE A 129 -17.75 3.52 -21.08
C PHE A 129 -17.64 3.07 -22.53
N SER A 130 -18.66 2.39 -23.03
CA SER A 130 -18.80 2.04 -24.44
C SER A 130 -19.94 2.86 -25.03
N GLY A 131 -19.75 3.38 -26.23
CA GLY A 131 -20.79 4.08 -26.98
C GLY A 131 -20.73 3.69 -28.45
N SER A 132 -21.80 3.97 -29.17
CA SER A 132 -21.88 3.76 -30.61
C SER A 132 -22.06 5.07 -31.36
N ILE A 133 -21.49 5.13 -32.56
CA ILE A 133 -21.75 6.17 -33.57
C ILE A 133 -22.55 5.52 -34.68
N ALA A 134 -23.70 6.10 -35.01
CA ALA A 134 -24.50 5.69 -36.16
C ALA A 134 -23.88 6.26 -37.45
N MET A 135 -23.58 5.39 -38.40
CA MET A 135 -22.95 5.74 -39.66
C MET A 135 -24.01 6.23 -40.67
N GLU A 136 -23.66 7.24 -41.45
CA GLU A 136 -24.48 7.81 -42.53
C GLU A 136 -23.80 7.57 -43.90
N VAL A 137 -24.60 7.26 -44.93
CA VAL A 137 -24.09 7.01 -46.27
C VAL A 137 -23.50 8.31 -46.84
N GLY A 138 -22.28 8.23 -47.38
CA GLY A 138 -21.61 9.40 -47.97
C GLY A 138 -20.87 10.30 -46.97
N ARG A 139 -20.95 10.02 -45.66
CA ARG A 139 -20.33 10.83 -44.61
C ARG A 139 -19.15 10.11 -43.94
N GLN A 140 -17.99 10.78 -43.90
CA GLN A 140 -16.76 10.24 -43.31
C GLN A 140 -16.38 10.83 -41.96
N ASP A 141 -16.74 12.09 -41.71
CA ASP A 141 -16.33 12.85 -40.53
C ASP A 141 -17.43 12.89 -39.48
N TYR A 142 -17.11 12.38 -38.29
CA TYR A 142 -17.99 12.30 -37.14
C TYR A 142 -17.37 13.02 -35.94
N ASP A 143 -18.22 13.61 -35.08
CA ASP A 143 -17.82 14.34 -33.88
C ASP A 143 -18.06 13.47 -32.63
N LEU A 144 -16.97 13.14 -31.93
CA LEU A 144 -17.01 12.25 -30.77
C LEU A 144 -17.80 12.82 -29.58
N PHE A 145 -17.98 14.14 -29.46
CA PHE A 145 -18.67 14.73 -28.31
C PHE A 145 -20.18 14.78 -28.49
N THR A 146 -20.66 14.78 -29.73
CA THR A 146 -22.07 14.94 -30.05
C THR A 146 -22.70 13.66 -30.59
N GLU A 147 -21.92 12.80 -31.23
CA GLU A 147 -22.43 11.63 -31.95
C GLU A 147 -22.14 10.30 -31.27
N LEU A 148 -21.19 10.26 -30.33
CA LEU A 148 -20.94 9.07 -29.51
C LEU A 148 -22.01 8.95 -28.43
N LYS A 149 -22.93 8.00 -28.63
CA LYS A 149 -24.11 7.81 -27.78
C LYS A 149 -24.10 6.46 -27.07
N ASP A 150 -24.63 6.45 -25.86
CA ASP A 150 -24.96 5.23 -25.12
C ASP A 150 -26.22 4.55 -25.71
N ASP A 151 -26.57 3.35 -25.23
CA ASP A 151 -27.75 2.57 -25.63
C ASP A 151 -29.06 3.36 -25.46
N ASN A 152 -29.11 4.29 -24.50
CA ASN A 152 -30.24 5.18 -24.24
C ASN A 152 -30.26 6.44 -25.13
N GLY A 153 -29.33 6.59 -26.07
CA GLY A 153 -29.26 7.73 -27.00
C GLY A 153 -28.68 9.03 -26.42
N ASN A 154 -28.23 9.02 -25.17
CA ASN A 154 -27.54 10.13 -24.52
C ASN A 154 -26.08 10.21 -24.97
N THR A 155 -25.54 11.41 -25.15
CA THR A 155 -24.13 11.58 -25.54
C THR A 155 -23.21 11.23 -24.38
N LEU A 156 -22.18 10.42 -24.60
CA LEU A 156 -21.25 10.03 -23.53
C LEU A 156 -20.53 11.24 -22.92
N TYR A 157 -20.28 12.28 -23.72
CA TYR A 157 -19.67 13.51 -23.22
C TYR A 157 -20.55 14.24 -22.17
N SER A 158 -21.88 14.08 -22.21
CA SER A 158 -22.78 14.68 -21.23
C SER A 158 -22.72 14.04 -19.85
N MET A 159 -22.15 12.83 -19.74
CA MET A 159 -21.93 12.15 -18.46
C MET A 159 -20.88 12.87 -17.60
N LEU A 160 -20.08 13.73 -18.21
CA LEU A 160 -19.10 14.57 -17.54
C LEU A 160 -19.81 15.81 -16.95
N SER A 161 -20.41 15.66 -15.76
CA SER A 161 -21.02 16.79 -15.05
C SER A 161 -19.95 17.79 -14.60
N GLY A 162 -19.94 18.99 -15.20
CA GLY A 162 -19.01 20.08 -14.87
C GLY A 162 -18.16 20.56 -16.06
N SER A 163 -17.23 21.49 -15.79
CA SER A 163 -16.38 22.15 -16.80
C SER A 163 -15.48 21.15 -17.56
N GLY A 164 -16.00 20.62 -18.68
CA GLY A 164 -15.26 20.07 -19.82
C GLY A 164 -13.95 19.35 -19.52
N GLY A 165 -14.03 18.12 -19.01
CA GLY A 165 -12.86 17.24 -18.92
C GLY A 165 -12.51 16.60 -20.27
N LYS A 166 -11.26 16.10 -20.38
CA LYS A 166 -10.78 15.40 -21.57
C LYS A 166 -11.34 13.98 -21.62
N MET A 167 -11.93 13.60 -22.74
CA MET A 167 -12.29 12.21 -23.06
C MET A 167 -11.11 11.53 -23.77
N ARG A 168 -10.74 10.35 -23.30
CA ARG A 168 -9.71 9.49 -23.90
C ARG A 168 -10.39 8.32 -24.60
N VAL A 169 -9.97 8.03 -25.83
CA VAL A 169 -10.42 6.84 -26.58
C VAL A 169 -9.44 5.70 -26.30
N PHE A 170 -9.95 4.57 -25.83
CA PHE A 170 -9.15 3.37 -25.56
C PHE A 170 -9.15 2.43 -26.77
N GLU A 171 -10.33 2.13 -27.32
CA GLU A 171 -10.47 1.16 -28.41
C GLU A 171 -11.62 1.56 -29.33
N VAL A 172 -11.43 1.36 -30.64
CA VAL A 172 -12.48 1.52 -31.66
C VAL A 172 -12.75 0.14 -32.24
N PHE A 173 -13.97 -0.38 -32.05
CA PHE A 173 -14.39 -1.67 -32.56
C PHE A 173 -14.82 -1.55 -34.02
N HIS A 174 -13.84 -1.64 -34.92
CA HIS A 174 -14.05 -1.55 -36.37
C HIS A 174 -14.08 -2.92 -37.09
N PHE A 175 -13.95 -4.01 -36.33
CA PHE A 175 -14.04 -5.37 -36.85
C PHE A 175 -15.48 -5.87 -36.78
N ALA A 176 -15.94 -6.56 -37.84
CA ALA A 176 -17.25 -7.20 -37.83
C ALA A 176 -17.29 -8.33 -36.78
N PRO A 177 -18.40 -8.51 -36.05
CA PRO A 177 -18.59 -9.70 -35.23
C PRO A 177 -18.65 -10.93 -36.16
N ILE A 178 -17.69 -11.84 -36.01
CA ILE A 178 -17.64 -13.09 -36.79
C ILE A 178 -17.81 -14.24 -35.82
N GLN A 179 -18.89 -15.01 -36.00
CA GLN A 179 -19.02 -16.32 -35.39
C GLN A 179 -18.23 -17.30 -36.23
N TYR A 180 -17.08 -17.74 -35.71
CA TYR A 180 -16.33 -18.81 -36.34
C TYR A 180 -17.07 -20.13 -36.10
N LEU A 181 -17.63 -20.70 -37.15
CA LEU A 181 -18.12 -22.09 -37.11
C LEU A 181 -16.92 -23.02 -37.22
N PHE A 182 -16.35 -23.41 -36.08
CA PHE A 182 -15.27 -24.41 -35.99
C PHE A 182 -15.83 -25.84 -36.00
N ASN A 183 -16.83 -26.11 -36.84
CA ASN A 183 -17.47 -27.41 -36.85
C ASN A 183 -16.91 -28.27 -37.99
N SER A 184 -16.27 -29.39 -37.62
CA SER A 184 -15.77 -30.43 -38.53
C SER A 184 -16.87 -31.15 -39.33
N SER A 185 -18.16 -30.88 -39.05
CA SER A 185 -19.31 -31.49 -39.72
C SER A 185 -19.85 -30.73 -40.94
N PHE A 186 -19.28 -29.57 -41.31
CA PHE A 186 -19.57 -28.96 -42.61
C PHE A 186 -18.64 -29.57 -43.68
N GLY A 187 -19.13 -30.62 -44.35
CA GLY A 187 -18.45 -31.40 -45.39
C GLY A 187 -18.13 -30.67 -46.71
N THR A 188 -17.90 -29.35 -46.70
CA THR A 188 -17.43 -28.59 -47.89
C THR A 188 -15.93 -28.32 -47.86
N ASN A 189 -15.16 -29.23 -47.25
CA ASN A 189 -13.71 -29.09 -47.08
C ASN A 189 -12.85 -29.37 -48.32
N PHE A 190 -13.42 -29.53 -49.53
CA PHE A 190 -12.61 -29.71 -50.75
C PHE A 190 -13.07 -28.99 -52.02
N GLY A 191 -14.04 -28.07 -51.97
CA GLY A 191 -14.50 -27.45 -53.23
C GLY A 191 -15.48 -26.30 -53.18
N ASN A 192 -15.61 -25.55 -52.08
CA ASN A 192 -16.56 -24.42 -52.08
C ASN A 192 -16.03 -23.16 -51.37
N THR A 193 -14.85 -22.70 -51.78
CA THR A 193 -14.58 -21.25 -51.79
C THR A 193 -15.31 -20.64 -52.99
N ALA A 194 -16.63 -20.49 -52.88
CA ALA A 194 -17.33 -19.34 -53.45
C ALA A 194 -17.47 -18.38 -52.25
N GLY A 195 -16.69 -17.30 -52.14
CA GLY A 195 -16.71 -16.26 -53.14
C GLY A 195 -18.15 -15.76 -53.29
N VAL A 196 -18.57 -14.84 -52.42
CA VAL A 196 -19.83 -14.06 -52.52
C VAL A 196 -21.13 -14.76 -52.07
N GLY A 197 -21.58 -14.42 -50.85
CA GLY A 197 -22.94 -13.94 -50.58
C GLY A 197 -24.20 -14.71 -51.01
N ILE A 198 -24.23 -16.06 -51.04
CA ILE A 198 -25.49 -16.81 -51.31
C ILE A 198 -25.73 -17.91 -50.25
N PRO A 199 -26.93 -18.02 -49.65
CA PRO A 199 -27.25 -19.06 -48.69
C PRO A 199 -27.58 -20.38 -49.42
N ILE A 200 -26.58 -21.21 -49.68
CA ILE A 200 -26.79 -22.57 -50.22
C ILE A 200 -27.01 -23.53 -49.04
N GLY A 201 -28.21 -23.48 -48.48
CA GLY A 201 -28.61 -24.23 -47.28
C GLY A 201 -29.37 -25.54 -47.55
N ALA A 202 -29.13 -26.28 -48.64
CA ALA A 202 -30.00 -27.44 -48.92
C ALA A 202 -29.41 -28.68 -49.63
N TYR A 203 -28.14 -28.74 -50.06
CA TYR A 203 -27.68 -29.88 -50.89
C TYR A 203 -26.30 -30.46 -50.56
N ASN A 204 -26.04 -30.80 -49.29
CA ASN A 204 -24.92 -31.68 -48.93
C ASN A 204 -25.47 -32.87 -48.14
N SER A 205 -25.59 -34.04 -48.77
CA SER A 205 -26.16 -35.26 -48.20
C SER A 205 -25.10 -36.27 -47.74
N ASP A 206 -23.94 -35.82 -47.26
CA ASP A 206 -22.95 -36.73 -46.66
C ASP A 206 -22.22 -36.06 -45.49
N THR A 207 -22.62 -36.40 -44.26
CA THR A 207 -21.96 -35.97 -43.02
C THR A 207 -21.05 -37.09 -42.53
N ARG A 208 -19.88 -37.27 -43.17
CA ARG A 208 -18.82 -38.11 -42.64
C ARG A 208 -17.99 -37.33 -41.62
N PHE A 209 -17.99 -37.80 -40.38
CA PHE A 209 -17.23 -37.21 -39.27
C PHE A 209 -15.77 -37.62 -39.37
N HIS A 210 -14.89 -36.66 -39.68
CA HIS A 210 -13.46 -36.84 -39.52
C HIS A 210 -13.03 -36.21 -38.19
N ILE A 211 -12.48 -37.01 -37.27
CA ILE A 211 -11.85 -36.51 -36.06
C ILE A 211 -10.50 -35.94 -36.48
N LEU A 212 -10.42 -34.61 -36.52
CA LEU A 212 -9.16 -33.91 -36.72
C LEU A 212 -8.41 -33.86 -35.38
N PRO A 213 -7.07 -34.03 -35.37
CA PRO A 213 -6.27 -33.78 -34.18
C PRO A 213 -6.42 -32.33 -33.68
N LEU A 214 -6.42 -32.14 -32.35
CA LEU A 214 -6.65 -30.83 -31.70
C LEU A 214 -5.71 -29.72 -32.21
N TYR A 215 -4.45 -30.04 -32.53
CA TYR A 215 -3.48 -29.05 -32.99
C TYR A 215 -3.87 -28.45 -34.35
N GLU A 216 -4.49 -29.24 -35.23
CA GLU A 216 -4.88 -28.80 -36.57
C GLU A 216 -6.04 -27.81 -36.49
N ASP A 217 -6.98 -28.07 -35.58
CA ASP A 217 -8.11 -27.20 -35.33
C ASP A 217 -7.66 -25.83 -34.78
N VAL A 218 -6.71 -25.82 -33.84
CA VAL A 218 -6.11 -24.59 -33.30
C VAL A 218 -5.38 -23.79 -34.38
N LEU A 219 -4.59 -24.45 -35.23
CA LEU A 219 -3.87 -23.78 -36.32
C LEU A 219 -4.83 -23.18 -37.36
N ARG A 220 -5.86 -23.94 -37.76
CA ARG A 220 -6.88 -23.47 -38.70
C ARG A 220 -7.69 -22.31 -38.11
N ALA A 221 -8.03 -22.38 -36.83
CA ALA A 221 -8.71 -21.29 -36.14
C ALA A 221 -7.88 -20.01 -36.14
N GLY A 222 -6.56 -20.11 -35.90
CA GLY A 222 -5.63 -19.00 -36.00
C GLY A 222 -5.56 -18.40 -37.41
N GLN A 223 -5.45 -19.25 -38.44
CA GLN A 223 -5.39 -18.81 -39.84
C GLN A 223 -6.68 -18.12 -40.28
N LEU A 224 -7.86 -18.66 -39.95
CA LEU A 224 -9.15 -18.07 -40.28
C LEU A 224 -9.38 -16.74 -39.54
N LYS A 225 -8.95 -16.65 -38.27
CA LYS A 225 -9.01 -15.41 -37.50
C LYS A 225 -8.16 -14.31 -38.13
N LEU A 226 -6.91 -14.62 -38.49
CA LEU A 226 -6.00 -13.69 -39.14
C LEU A 226 -6.52 -13.29 -40.52
N ALA A 227 -6.90 -14.26 -41.35
CA ALA A 227 -7.42 -14.01 -42.69
C ALA A 227 -8.66 -13.11 -42.64
N SER A 228 -9.54 -13.30 -41.66
CA SER A 228 -10.70 -12.44 -41.45
C SER A 228 -10.30 -11.04 -40.99
N LYS A 229 -9.36 -10.92 -40.05
CA LYS A 229 -8.87 -9.62 -39.55
C LYS A 229 -8.25 -8.78 -40.67
N VAL A 230 -7.52 -9.41 -41.60
CA VAL A 230 -6.85 -8.73 -42.71
C VAL A 230 -7.79 -8.46 -43.89
N ARG A 231 -8.65 -9.41 -44.27
CA ARG A 231 -9.50 -9.28 -45.48
C ARG A 231 -10.83 -8.59 -45.24
N ARG A 232 -11.35 -8.61 -44.01
CA ARG A 232 -12.70 -8.12 -43.66
C ARG A 232 -12.66 -6.97 -42.66
N SER A 233 -11.53 -6.28 -42.49
CA SER A 233 -11.50 -5.04 -41.73
C SER A 233 -12.47 -4.05 -42.38
N HIS A 234 -13.56 -3.75 -41.69
CA HIS A 234 -14.70 -3.05 -42.28
C HIS A 234 -14.38 -1.56 -42.49
N TYR A 235 -13.71 -0.94 -41.51
CA TYR A 235 -13.26 0.44 -41.57
C TYR A 235 -11.82 0.58 -41.08
N THR A 236 -11.08 1.52 -41.66
CA THR A 236 -9.87 2.14 -41.10
C THR A 236 -10.27 3.51 -40.57
N TYR A 237 -9.67 3.98 -39.48
CA TYR A 237 -10.06 5.24 -38.87
C TYR A 237 -8.85 6.12 -38.54
N LYS A 238 -9.09 7.44 -38.47
CA LYS A 238 -8.15 8.43 -37.98
C LYS A 238 -8.87 9.33 -36.97
N ILE A 239 -8.34 9.41 -35.75
CA ILE A 239 -8.84 10.32 -34.71
C ILE A 239 -7.94 11.56 -34.71
N SER A 240 -8.54 12.75 -34.77
CA SER A 240 -7.82 14.01 -34.65
C SER A 240 -8.63 14.99 -33.82
N GLY A 241 -8.15 15.27 -32.61
CA GLY A 241 -8.87 16.10 -31.64
C GLY A 241 -10.25 15.53 -31.33
N ARG A 242 -11.28 16.31 -31.63
CA ARG A 242 -12.69 15.96 -31.40
C ARG A 242 -13.28 15.04 -32.48
N ASN A 243 -12.71 15.04 -33.67
CA ASN A 243 -13.33 14.39 -34.83
C ASN A 243 -12.68 13.03 -35.11
N ILE A 244 -13.50 12.06 -35.52
CA ILE A 244 -13.07 10.77 -36.05
C ILE A 244 -13.47 10.66 -37.52
N ARG A 245 -12.52 10.24 -38.35
CA ARG A 245 -12.73 10.00 -39.78
C ARG A 245 -12.64 8.52 -40.10
N PHE A 246 -13.64 7.98 -40.81
CA PHE A 246 -13.64 6.58 -41.27
C PHE A 246 -13.32 6.46 -42.77
N PHE A 247 -12.61 5.40 -43.13
CA PHE A 247 -12.19 5.03 -44.48
C PHE A 247 -12.51 3.55 -44.75
N PRO A 248 -13.01 3.17 -45.94
CA PRO A 248 -13.52 4.03 -47.01
C PRO A 248 -14.84 4.74 -46.62
N VAL A 249 -15.34 5.65 -47.49
CA VAL A 249 -16.67 6.28 -47.27
C VAL A 249 -17.73 5.19 -47.10
N PRO A 250 -18.58 5.22 -46.06
CA PRO A 250 -19.71 4.30 -45.95
C PRO A 250 -20.64 4.43 -47.16
N SER A 251 -20.77 3.36 -47.95
CA SER A 251 -21.57 3.32 -49.17
C SER A 251 -22.76 2.37 -49.09
N SER A 252 -22.69 1.33 -48.25
CA SER A 252 -23.75 0.33 -48.08
C SER A 252 -23.94 0.04 -46.61
N ILE A 253 -24.94 0.69 -46.02
CA ILE A 253 -25.29 0.55 -44.61
C ILE A 253 -26.53 -0.34 -44.49
N ILE A 254 -26.40 -1.43 -43.76
CA ILE A 254 -27.42 -2.39 -43.42
C ILE A 254 -27.71 -2.24 -41.92
N PRO A 255 -28.93 -1.83 -41.54
CA PRO A 255 -29.33 -1.71 -40.14
C PRO A 255 -29.02 -3.00 -39.35
N GLY A 256 -28.41 -2.86 -38.17
CA GLY A 256 -28.02 -3.96 -37.29
C GLY A 256 -26.78 -4.76 -37.68
N VAL A 257 -26.16 -4.51 -38.84
CA VAL A 257 -24.96 -5.25 -39.30
C VAL A 257 -23.73 -4.35 -39.37
N ASN A 258 -23.85 -3.16 -39.95
CA ASN A 258 -22.74 -2.22 -40.10
C ASN A 258 -23.18 -0.75 -39.98
N ASP A 259 -24.34 -0.52 -39.35
CA ASP A 259 -24.91 0.79 -39.08
C ASP A 259 -24.24 1.52 -37.92
N LYS A 260 -23.57 0.79 -37.02
CA LYS A 260 -22.95 1.35 -35.83
C LYS A 260 -21.50 0.94 -35.68
N VAL A 261 -20.66 1.90 -35.30
CA VAL A 261 -19.28 1.65 -34.84
C VAL A 261 -19.21 1.90 -33.34
N TRP A 262 -18.71 0.91 -32.61
CA TRP A 262 -18.58 1.00 -31.16
C TRP A 262 -17.20 1.54 -30.77
N ILE A 263 -17.16 2.41 -29.77
CA ILE A 263 -15.95 3.04 -29.27
C ILE A 263 -15.97 2.97 -27.75
N ARG A 264 -14.86 2.50 -27.18
CA ARG A 264 -14.61 2.50 -25.75
C ARG A 264 -13.84 3.76 -25.36
N VAL A 265 -14.37 4.49 -24.39
CA VAL A 265 -13.81 5.76 -23.89
C VAL A 265 -13.67 5.77 -22.38
N GLY A 266 -12.79 6.62 -21.88
CA GLY A 266 -12.64 6.90 -20.46
C GLY A 266 -12.44 8.39 -20.21
N PHE A 267 -12.68 8.80 -18.97
CA PHE A 267 -12.50 10.17 -18.53
C PHE A 267 -11.30 10.28 -17.59
N GLN A 268 -10.62 11.43 -17.61
CA GLN A 268 -9.48 11.65 -16.71
C GLN A 268 -9.96 11.81 -15.27
N ALA A 269 -9.31 11.10 -14.33
CA ALA A 269 -9.49 11.32 -12.91
C ALA A 269 -8.90 12.69 -12.50
N GLN A 270 -9.60 13.42 -11.63
CA GLN A 270 -9.05 14.64 -11.04
C GLN A 270 -8.07 14.29 -9.92
N VAL A 271 -7.00 15.09 -9.77
CA VAL A 271 -5.89 14.87 -8.80
C VAL A 271 -6.35 14.85 -7.33
N ASN A 272 -7.59 15.23 -7.05
CA ASN A 272 -8.24 15.16 -5.73
C ASN A 272 -9.74 14.83 -5.84
N GLY A 273 -10.16 14.26 -6.98
CA GLY A 273 -11.54 13.86 -7.18
C GLY A 273 -11.76 12.52 -6.51
N ALA A 274 -12.87 12.37 -5.77
CA ALA A 274 -13.39 11.04 -5.51
C ALA A 274 -13.45 10.29 -6.84
N PHE A 275 -13.03 9.02 -6.82
CA PHE A 275 -13.23 8.10 -7.93
C PHE A 275 -14.64 8.31 -8.46
N ILE A 276 -14.79 8.51 -9.78
CA ILE A 276 -16.12 8.64 -10.36
C ILE A 276 -16.70 7.23 -10.41
N ASP A 277 -17.05 6.70 -9.23
CA ASP A 277 -17.90 5.54 -9.08
C ASP A 277 -19.31 6.00 -9.45
N LEU A 278 -19.58 6.00 -10.75
CA LEU A 278 -20.89 6.25 -11.34
C LEU A 278 -21.81 5.04 -11.07
N GLY A 279 -21.95 4.69 -9.80
CA GLY A 279 -22.96 3.81 -9.26
C GLY A 279 -24.09 4.66 -8.69
N VAL A 280 -25.12 4.89 -9.50
CA VAL A 280 -26.40 5.48 -9.11
C VAL A 280 -26.37 6.99 -8.87
N SER A 281 -27.06 7.69 -9.79
CA SER A 281 -27.72 8.97 -9.53
C SER A 281 -28.57 8.89 -8.26
N SER A 282 -27.97 9.21 -7.11
CA SER A 282 -28.70 9.56 -5.92
C SER A 282 -28.06 10.78 -5.30
N SER A 283 -28.86 11.84 -5.23
CA SER A 283 -28.65 13.06 -4.49
C SER A 283 -28.59 12.76 -2.99
N LEU A 284 -27.53 12.13 -2.51
CA LEU A 284 -27.24 12.02 -1.09
C LEU A 284 -26.12 12.98 -0.72
N SER A 285 -26.54 14.04 -0.02
CA SER A 285 -25.74 14.79 0.95
C SER A 285 -25.29 13.86 2.09
N GLY A 286 -24.44 12.89 1.76
CA GLY A 286 -23.85 11.93 2.68
C GLY A 286 -22.46 12.40 3.10
N SER A 287 -22.29 12.60 4.41
CA SER A 287 -21.01 12.76 5.08
C SER A 287 -19.94 11.80 4.50
N ALA A 288 -18.72 12.29 4.36
CA ALA A 288 -17.54 11.60 3.81
C ALA A 288 -17.04 10.43 4.69
N GLY A 289 -17.93 9.53 5.11
CA GLY A 289 -17.67 8.50 6.12
C GLY A 289 -18.26 7.12 5.84
N SER A 290 -18.85 6.86 4.67
CA SER A 290 -19.37 5.53 4.36
C SER A 290 -19.00 5.07 2.95
N ALA A 291 -17.70 4.90 2.71
CA ALA A 291 -17.22 3.94 1.73
C ALA A 291 -17.38 2.52 2.30
N GLY A 292 -18.63 2.09 2.42
CA GLY A 292 -18.96 0.71 2.77
C GLY A 292 -19.02 -0.13 1.49
N ALA A 293 -18.24 -1.20 1.47
CA ALA A 293 -18.46 -2.38 0.62
C ALA A 293 -18.06 -2.32 -0.87
N SER A 294 -17.00 -1.60 -1.22
CA SER A 294 -16.10 -2.05 -2.29
C SER A 294 -14.68 -1.85 -1.79
N GLY A 295 -13.84 -2.89 -1.83
CA GLY A 295 -12.43 -2.83 -1.44
C GLY A 295 -11.56 -1.93 -2.33
N PHE A 296 -12.18 -1.00 -3.05
CA PHE A 296 -11.59 -0.04 -3.96
C PHE A 296 -12.40 1.26 -3.90
N SER A 297 -12.42 1.87 -2.72
CA SER A 297 -12.76 3.28 -2.58
C SER A 297 -11.54 3.94 -1.98
N GLY A 298 -10.71 4.54 -2.83
CA GLY A 298 -9.61 5.36 -2.35
C GLY A 298 -10.19 6.55 -1.62
N MET A 299 -10.34 6.41 -0.31
CA MET A 299 -10.60 7.53 0.56
C MET A 299 -9.44 8.49 0.36
N ALA A 300 -9.73 9.71 -0.08
CA ALA A 300 -8.81 10.85 -0.03
C ALA A 300 -8.41 11.24 1.42
N SER A 301 -8.75 10.39 2.41
CA SER A 301 -8.52 10.54 3.84
C SER A 301 -7.88 9.25 4.36
N GLY A 302 -6.57 9.31 4.55
CA GLY A 302 -5.77 8.21 5.10
C GLY A 302 -4.38 8.71 5.48
N ALA A 303 -3.61 7.88 6.17
CA ALA A 303 -2.27 8.22 6.60
C ALA A 303 -1.39 8.56 5.39
N SER A 304 -0.77 9.73 5.43
CA SER A 304 -0.03 10.35 4.32
C SER A 304 1.39 10.75 4.69
N ASN A 305 1.71 10.74 5.99
CA ASN A 305 3.02 11.07 6.51
C ASN A 305 3.29 10.26 7.79
N PRO A 306 4.56 10.11 8.21
CA PRO A 306 4.89 9.39 9.44
C PRO A 306 4.14 9.87 10.70
N ALA A 307 3.72 11.15 10.73
CA ALA A 307 3.08 11.74 11.91
C ALA A 307 1.59 11.40 12.05
N ASN A 308 0.91 10.97 10.98
CA ASN A 308 -0.53 10.64 11.02
C ASN A 308 -0.83 9.14 10.91
N ILE A 309 0.21 8.31 10.93
CA ILE A 309 0.07 6.85 10.98
C ILE A 309 -0.42 6.43 12.37
N PRO A 310 -1.33 5.44 12.46
CA PRO A 310 -1.88 4.91 13.72
C PRO A 310 -0.89 4.11 14.60
N PHE A 311 0.32 4.64 14.81
CA PHE A 311 1.23 4.15 15.84
C PHE A 311 1.01 4.93 17.14
N GLY A 312 0.68 4.21 18.20
CA GLY A 312 0.51 4.76 19.55
C GLY A 312 1.65 4.38 20.48
N LEU A 313 1.48 4.69 21.76
CA LEU A 313 2.40 4.29 22.82
C LEU A 313 2.54 2.76 22.88
N VAL A 314 3.78 2.26 22.96
CA VAL A 314 4.06 0.87 23.31
C VAL A 314 3.63 0.63 24.76
N SER A 315 2.86 -0.43 25.01
CA SER A 315 2.53 -0.85 26.38
C SER A 315 3.78 -1.33 27.12
N TYR A 316 4.03 -0.79 28.33
CA TYR A 316 5.21 -1.14 29.11
C TYR A 316 5.19 -2.61 29.55
N ALA A 317 3.99 -3.14 29.81
CA ALA A 317 3.78 -4.54 30.17
C ALA A 317 4.26 -5.53 29.09
N THR A 318 4.18 -5.15 27.80
CA THR A 318 4.56 -6.04 26.68
C THR A 318 6.05 -5.98 26.33
N LEU A 319 6.83 -5.13 27.01
CA LEU A 319 8.25 -4.96 26.72
C LEU A 319 9.08 -6.17 27.16
N ASN A 320 9.96 -6.64 26.26
CA ASN A 320 10.96 -7.67 26.56
C ASN A 320 12.02 -7.14 27.56
N GLN A 321 12.69 -8.07 28.26
CA GLN A 321 13.75 -7.78 29.22
C GLN A 321 14.90 -6.98 28.59
N TRP A 322 15.24 -7.23 27.32
CA TRP A 322 16.24 -6.42 26.61
C TRP A 322 15.85 -4.94 26.56
N ALA A 323 14.61 -4.63 26.18
CA ALA A 323 14.10 -3.25 26.12
C ALA A 323 14.05 -2.64 27.52
N LYS A 324 13.59 -3.39 28.54
CA LYS A 324 13.59 -2.93 29.93
C LYS A 324 14.99 -2.62 30.45
N ASN A 325 15.98 -3.43 30.10
CA ASN A 325 17.38 -3.19 30.48
C ASN A 325 17.94 -1.93 29.80
N TRP A 326 17.61 -1.69 28.53
CA TRP A 326 17.99 -0.46 27.84
C TRP A 326 17.35 0.77 28.50
N ILE A 327 16.04 0.72 28.78
CA ILE A 327 15.32 1.81 29.48
C ILE A 327 15.95 2.07 30.85
N ALA A 328 16.34 1.03 31.60
CA ALA A 328 17.00 1.18 32.89
C ALA A 328 18.36 1.89 32.78
N ARG A 329 19.18 1.53 31.77
CA ARG A 329 20.47 2.19 31.51
C ARG A 329 20.27 3.65 31.10
N MET A 330 19.29 3.93 30.24
CA MET A 330 18.99 5.28 29.80
C MET A 330 18.43 6.15 30.93
N THR A 331 17.57 5.58 31.78
CA THR A 331 17.06 6.26 32.99
C THR A 331 18.19 6.65 33.93
N PHE A 332 19.18 5.77 34.10
CA PHE A 332 20.37 6.06 34.89
C PHE A 332 21.18 7.22 34.28
N ALA A 333 21.46 7.20 32.99
CA ALA A 333 22.20 8.28 32.32
C ALA A 333 21.47 9.64 32.39
N LEU A 334 20.13 9.66 32.24
CA LEU A 334 19.32 10.87 32.44
C LEU A 334 19.36 11.35 33.90
N SER A 335 19.30 10.44 34.87
CA SER A 335 19.39 10.78 36.29
C SER A 335 20.75 11.35 36.68
N LEU A 336 21.85 10.86 36.09
CA LEU A 336 23.19 11.41 36.27
C LEU A 336 23.29 12.83 35.72
N GLU A 337 22.66 13.12 34.58
CA GLU A 337 22.62 14.47 34.04
C GLU A 337 21.91 15.44 35.00
N ILE A 338 20.76 15.05 35.55
CA ILE A 338 20.04 15.86 36.54
C ILE A 338 20.91 16.06 37.78
N MET A 339 21.52 15.00 38.30
CA MET A 339 22.41 15.08 39.46
C MET A 339 23.59 16.02 39.21
N GLY A 340 24.27 15.91 38.07
CA GLY A 340 25.37 16.80 37.70
C GLY A 340 24.91 18.26 37.56
N ARG A 341 23.69 18.50 37.05
CA ARG A 341 23.08 19.85 37.03
C ARG A 341 22.77 20.38 38.43
N ILE A 342 22.36 19.53 39.39
CA ILE A 342 22.15 19.92 40.79
C ILE A 342 23.49 20.27 41.45
N ARG A 343 24.50 19.40 41.33
CA ARG A 343 25.86 19.63 41.85
C ARG A 343 26.51 20.89 41.29
N ARG A 344 26.25 21.23 40.02
CA ARG A 344 26.70 22.50 39.42
C ARG A 344 26.13 23.73 40.14
N LYS A 345 24.91 23.66 40.65
CA LYS A 345 24.31 24.74 41.45
C LYS A 345 24.89 24.81 42.87
N LEU A 346 25.36 23.68 43.41
CA LEU A 346 25.93 23.55 44.74
C LEU A 346 27.47 23.38 44.72
N LYS A 347 28.14 23.93 43.70
CA LYS A 347 29.55 23.63 43.38
C LYS A 347 30.51 23.80 44.57
N ARG A 348 30.27 24.79 45.44
CA ARG A 348 31.07 25.03 46.64
C ARG A 348 30.17 25.03 47.87
N ILE A 349 30.36 24.04 48.74
CA ILE A 349 29.75 24.02 50.07
C ILE A 349 30.82 24.50 51.06
N PRO A 350 30.67 25.69 51.66
CA PRO A 350 31.62 26.16 52.66
C PRO A 350 31.47 25.32 53.94
N ILE A 351 32.51 24.57 54.32
CA ILE A 351 32.62 23.96 55.64
C ILE A 351 33.69 24.71 56.46
N PRO A 352 33.60 24.72 57.80
CA PRO A 352 34.61 25.38 58.63
C PRO A 352 36.00 24.79 58.35
N ASN A 353 36.95 25.62 57.91
CA ASN A 353 38.35 25.28 57.61
C ASN A 353 38.61 24.34 56.41
N ALA A 354 37.62 24.04 55.56
CA ALA A 354 37.83 23.29 54.31
C ALA A 354 36.80 23.68 53.24
N GLU A 355 37.08 23.38 51.97
CA GLU A 355 36.11 23.51 50.87
C GLU A 355 35.81 22.11 50.32
N VAL A 356 34.53 21.73 50.27
CA VAL A 356 34.10 20.55 49.49
C VAL A 356 33.70 21.06 48.11
N GLU A 357 34.49 20.71 47.09
CA GLU A 357 34.14 20.96 45.69
C GLU A 357 33.37 19.76 45.15
N LEU A 358 32.15 20.00 44.66
CA LEU A 358 31.34 18.98 44.01
C LEU A 358 31.55 19.03 42.50
N ASP A 359 31.99 17.91 41.93
CA ASP A 359 32.19 17.81 40.49
C ASP A 359 30.87 17.52 39.76
N GLY A 360 30.15 18.59 39.42
CA GLY A 360 28.99 18.53 38.52
C GLY A 360 29.32 18.79 37.06
N GLY A 361 30.59 19.05 36.72
CA GLY A 361 31.03 19.32 35.35
C GLY A 361 31.22 18.02 34.58
N GLU A 362 32.08 17.17 35.12
CA GLU A 362 32.50 15.91 34.50
C GLU A 362 31.35 14.89 34.43
N ILE A 363 30.51 14.84 35.47
CA ILE A 363 29.33 13.95 35.51
C ILE A 363 28.33 14.27 34.40
N VAL A 364 28.16 15.55 34.04
CA VAL A 364 27.24 15.92 32.94
C VAL A 364 27.83 15.53 31.59
N THR A 365 29.15 15.59 31.43
CA THR A 365 29.80 15.14 30.20
C THR A 365 29.73 13.63 30.05
N GLU A 366 30.03 12.86 31.10
CA GLU A 366 29.91 11.40 31.13
C GLU A 366 28.46 10.96 30.85
N ALA A 367 27.48 11.57 31.53
CA ALA A 367 26.07 11.27 31.32
C ALA A 367 25.62 11.48 29.86
N ARG A 368 26.10 12.53 29.20
CA ARG A 368 25.75 12.81 27.79
C ARG A 368 26.45 11.85 26.82
N GLU A 369 27.65 11.39 27.17
CA GLU A 369 28.37 10.39 26.39
C GLU A 369 27.66 9.03 26.48
N ASP A 370 27.30 8.60 27.70
CA ASP A 370 26.50 7.40 27.94
C ASP A 370 25.14 7.44 27.21
N GLN A 371 24.44 8.57 27.27
CA GLN A 371 23.17 8.75 26.53
C GLN A 371 23.37 8.56 25.02
N LYS A 372 24.43 9.15 24.44
CA LYS A 372 24.72 9.00 23.00
C LYS A 372 25.09 7.57 22.64
N SER A 373 25.94 6.93 23.43
CA SER A 373 26.35 5.54 23.22
C SER A 373 25.14 4.60 23.23
N LEU A 374 24.23 4.76 24.20
CA LEU A 374 23.01 3.96 24.29
C LEU A 374 22.05 4.20 23.12
N MET A 375 21.95 5.44 22.62
CA MET A 375 21.16 5.75 21.44
C MET A 375 21.76 5.13 20.17
N GLU A 376 23.09 5.16 20.03
CA GLU A 376 23.78 4.55 18.89
C GLU A 376 23.66 3.02 18.90
N GLU A 377 23.83 2.38 20.06
CA GLU A 377 23.61 0.94 20.24
C GLU A 377 22.17 0.56 19.83
N LEU A 378 21.17 1.32 20.30
CA LEU A 378 19.77 1.06 19.95
C LEU A 378 19.54 1.22 18.44
N LYS A 379 20.09 2.27 17.85
CA LYS A 379 19.97 2.57 16.42
C LYS A 379 20.53 1.42 15.57
N GLU A 380 21.73 0.94 15.89
CA GLU A 380 22.36 -0.18 15.18
C GLU A 380 21.53 -1.46 15.30
N LYS A 381 21.05 -1.78 16.50
CA LYS A 381 20.18 -2.94 16.73
C LYS A 381 18.87 -2.84 15.95
N LEU A 382 18.19 -1.70 15.98
CA LEU A 382 16.94 -1.52 15.25
C LEU A 382 17.13 -1.53 13.72
N GLU A 383 18.24 -0.98 13.23
CA GLU A 383 18.55 -0.99 11.79
C GLU A 383 18.83 -2.40 11.27
N SER A 384 19.60 -3.20 12.02
CA SER A 384 19.84 -4.61 11.69
C SER A 384 18.57 -5.48 11.71
N LEU A 385 17.53 -5.06 12.46
CA LEU A 385 16.25 -5.74 12.57
C LEU A 385 15.16 -5.16 11.65
N SER A 386 15.48 -4.17 10.81
CA SER A 386 14.53 -3.63 9.84
C SER A 386 14.13 -4.69 8.80
N TYR A 387 12.89 -4.64 8.29
CA TYR A 387 12.39 -5.68 7.39
C TYR A 387 13.22 -5.83 6.11
N ASP A 388 13.73 -4.74 5.54
CA ASP A 388 14.60 -4.79 4.36
C ASP A 388 15.89 -5.58 4.65
N LYS A 389 16.49 -5.35 5.82
CA LYS A 389 17.70 -6.07 6.24
C LYS A 389 17.43 -7.52 6.59
N LEU A 390 16.30 -7.82 7.20
CA LEU A 390 15.88 -9.20 7.45
C LEU A 390 15.65 -9.96 6.14
N GLN A 391 14.98 -9.35 5.15
CA GLN A 391 14.79 -9.96 3.82
C GLN A 391 16.12 -10.19 3.10
N GLU A 392 17.05 -9.22 3.15
CA GLU A 392 18.40 -9.36 2.60
C GLU A 392 19.16 -10.53 3.26
N MET A 393 19.10 -10.62 4.59
CA MET A 393 19.72 -11.72 5.34
C MET A 393 19.09 -13.08 5.02
N GLU A 394 17.77 -13.16 4.88
CA GLU A 394 17.07 -14.40 4.53
C GLU A 394 17.40 -14.84 3.10
N ALA A 395 17.47 -13.92 2.14
CA ALA A 395 17.90 -14.21 0.77
C ALA A 395 19.34 -14.75 0.74
N GLN A 396 20.26 -14.10 1.44
CA GLN A 396 21.65 -14.58 1.56
C GLN A 396 21.72 -15.96 2.24
N LYS A 397 20.91 -16.20 3.27
CA LYS A 397 20.83 -17.49 3.94
C LYS A 397 20.31 -18.58 3.00
N ALA A 398 19.29 -18.29 2.20
CA ALA A 398 18.77 -19.22 1.20
C ALA A 398 19.81 -19.55 0.12
N GLU A 399 20.53 -18.56 -0.40
CA GLU A 399 21.63 -18.78 -1.35
C GLU A 399 22.74 -19.65 -0.76
N ASN A 400 23.14 -19.37 0.48
CA ASN A 400 24.15 -20.15 1.18
C ASN A 400 23.68 -21.59 1.46
N LEU A 401 22.39 -21.77 1.76
CA LEU A 401 21.79 -23.09 1.92
C LEU A 401 21.76 -23.84 0.58
N MET A 402 21.45 -23.19 -0.53
CA MET A 402 21.52 -23.78 -1.87
C MET A 402 22.96 -24.18 -2.24
N LYS A 403 23.96 -23.35 -1.89
CA LYS A 403 25.38 -23.72 -2.02
C LYS A 403 25.71 -24.94 -1.16
N GLN A 404 25.24 -25.00 0.09
CA GLN A 404 25.42 -26.18 0.94
C GLN A 404 24.77 -27.43 0.36
N LEU A 405 23.53 -27.32 -0.14
CA LEU A 405 22.83 -28.42 -0.81
C LEU A 405 23.55 -28.89 -2.08
N SER A 406 24.26 -28.01 -2.78
CA SER A 406 25.06 -28.40 -3.95
C SER A 406 26.27 -29.28 -3.61
N PHE A 407 26.77 -29.22 -2.37
CA PHE A 407 27.80 -30.14 -1.88
C PHE A 407 27.24 -31.48 -1.38
N LEU A 408 25.91 -31.59 -1.25
CA LEU A 408 25.25 -32.84 -0.90
C LEU A 408 25.15 -33.68 -2.19
N PRO A 409 25.69 -34.91 -2.21
CA PRO A 409 25.61 -35.76 -3.39
C PRO A 409 24.13 -36.07 -3.66
N MET A 410 23.56 -35.44 -4.69
CA MET A 410 22.25 -35.86 -5.21
C MET A 410 22.41 -37.32 -5.69
N PRO A 411 21.53 -38.24 -5.26
CA PRO A 411 21.58 -39.59 -5.79
C PRO A 411 21.43 -39.51 -7.31
N PRO A 412 22.28 -40.21 -8.09
CA PRO A 412 22.21 -40.17 -9.54
C PRO A 412 20.78 -40.50 -9.97
N THR A 413 20.26 -39.76 -10.95
CA THR A 413 18.90 -39.85 -11.50
C THR A 413 18.43 -41.27 -11.87
N HIS A 414 19.36 -42.22 -11.92
CA HIS A 414 19.15 -43.63 -12.17
C HIS A 414 18.52 -44.37 -10.97
N ALA A 415 18.64 -43.82 -9.75
CA ALA A 415 18.00 -44.36 -8.54
C ALA A 415 16.53 -43.89 -8.37
N ILE A 416 16.12 -42.81 -9.06
CA ILE A 416 14.78 -42.22 -8.92
C ILE A 416 13.80 -42.77 -9.98
N LYS A 417 14.27 -43.46 -11.02
CA LYS A 417 13.44 -44.08 -12.08
C LYS A 417 13.09 -45.56 -11.83
N MET A 418 13.01 -46.00 -10.57
CA MET A 418 12.56 -47.36 -10.21
C MET A 418 11.16 -47.41 -9.56
N PHE A 419 10.20 -46.62 -10.06
CA PHE A 419 8.77 -46.92 -9.93
C PHE A 419 8.02 -46.44 -11.17
#